data_AF-A0A0X1KIV2-F1
#
_entry.id   AF-A0A0X1KIV2-F1
#
_cell.length_a   1.000
_cell.length_b   1.000
_cell.length_c   1.000
_cell.angle_alpha   90.00
_cell.angle_beta   90.00
_cell.angle_gamma   90.00
#
_symmetry.space_group_name_H-M   'P 1'
#
loop_
_entity.id
_entity.type
_entity.pdbx_description
1 polymer ?
#
loop_
_entity_poly.entity_id
_entity_poly.type
_entity_poly.pdbx_seq_one_letter_code
_entity_poly.pdbx_strand_id
1 'polypeptide(L)'
;MKYDVVIIPESFHRFDKHNMEHVCPPMVIGDRSYDIAMEIVNGVDRIIKAHFNADVEELEGEDCDVLYRKYTLEKEGKKGIVHVKLRRITENCPPVDGNRCSVLEFERDIECIVKAIEECLA
;
A
#
# COMPACT_ATOMS: atom_id res chain seq x y z
N MET A 1 10.43 17.62 8.29
CA MET A 1 9.58 16.49 8.73
C MET A 1 9.64 15.42 7.67
N LYS A 2 9.69 14.15 8.07
CA LYS A 2 9.77 13.01 7.15
C LYS A 2 8.50 12.17 7.23
N TYR A 3 8.29 11.34 6.21
CA TYR A 3 7.09 10.55 6.03
C TYR A 3 7.44 9.15 5.56
N ASP A 4 6.63 8.19 6.02
CA ASP A 4 6.64 6.83 5.55
C ASP A 4 5.40 6.60 4.66
N VAL A 5 5.61 6.02 3.49
CA VAL A 5 4.52 5.47 2.69
C VAL A 5 4.38 4.00 3.07
N VAL A 6 3.24 3.63 3.64
CA VAL A 6 2.95 2.28 4.09
C VAL A 6 1.88 1.68 3.18
N ILE A 7 2.18 0.51 2.61
CA ILE A 7 1.31 -0.19 1.67
C ILE A 7 1.03 -1.57 2.26
N ILE A 8 -0.24 -1.85 2.54
CA ILE A 8 -0.70 -3.06 3.22
C ILE A 8 -1.65 -3.79 2.27
N PRO A 9 -1.19 -4.84 1.58
CA PRO A 9 -2.06 -5.69 0.79
C PRO A 9 -2.78 -6.71 1.67
N GLU A 10 -4.04 -6.95 1.36
CA GLU A 10 -4.92 -7.89 2.03
C GLU A 10 -5.67 -8.69 0.96
N SER A 11 -5.83 -9.99 1.17
CA SER A 11 -6.59 -10.86 0.29
C SER A 11 -7.69 -11.59 1.04
N PHE A 12 -8.81 -11.82 0.34
CA PHE A 12 -9.92 -12.59 0.88
C PHE A 12 -9.88 -13.99 0.29
N HIS A 13 -9.49 -14.96 1.11
CA HIS A 13 -9.58 -16.36 0.72
C HIS A 13 -10.91 -16.94 1.21
N ARG A 14 -11.72 -17.43 0.27
CA ARG A 14 -12.90 -18.24 0.61
C ARG A 14 -12.41 -19.61 1.06
N PHE A 15 -12.49 -19.89 2.35
CA PHE A 15 -12.20 -21.21 2.90
C PHE A 15 -13.50 -21.87 3.36
N ASP A 16 -14.05 -22.76 2.51
CA ASP A 16 -15.32 -23.46 2.71
C ASP A 16 -16.51 -22.53 3.09
N LYS A 17 -16.78 -22.36 4.39
CA LYS A 17 -17.90 -21.58 4.95
C LYS A 17 -17.47 -20.28 5.63
N HIS A 18 -16.16 -20.01 5.71
CA HIS A 18 -15.59 -18.83 6.34
C HIS A 18 -14.72 -18.07 5.32
N ASN A 19 -14.93 -16.76 5.20
CA ASN A 19 -13.96 -15.91 4.53
C ASN A 19 -12.80 -15.71 5.51
N MET A 20 -11.62 -16.22 5.17
CA MET A 20 -10.40 -15.87 5.89
C MET A 20 -9.80 -14.63 5.26
N GLU A 21 -9.68 -13.60 6.08
CA GLU A 21 -8.93 -12.38 5.75
C GLU A 21 -7.44 -12.70 5.95
N HIS A 22 -6.67 -12.61 4.86
CA HIS A 22 -5.22 -12.76 4.92
C HIS A 22 -4.58 -11.38 4.76
N VAL A 23 -4.02 -10.87 5.86
CA VAL A 23 -3.27 -9.62 5.86
C VAL A 23 -1.81 -9.94 5.59
N CYS A 24 -1.29 -9.44 4.47
CA CYS A 24 0.10 -9.64 4.10
C CYS A 24 1.01 -8.64 4.83
N PRO A 25 2.30 -8.95 4.99
CA PRO A 25 3.24 -8.03 5.63
C PRO A 25 3.25 -6.66 4.94
N PRO A 26 3.25 -5.56 5.71
CA PRO A 26 3.25 -4.21 5.14
C PRO A 26 4.56 -3.95 4.40
N MET A 27 4.47 -3.23 3.29
CA MET A 27 5.61 -2.62 2.63
C MET A 27 5.78 -1.19 3.08
N VAL A 28 7.01 -0.79 3.39
CA VAL A 28 7.31 0.56 3.87
C VAL A 28 8.37 1.20 2.99
N ILE A 29 8.03 2.35 2.41
CA ILE A 29 8.97 3.24 1.74
C ILE A 29 9.15 4.45 2.64
N GLY A 30 10.19 4.39 3.46
CA GLY A 30 10.37 5.33 4.54
C GLY A 30 11.32 6.49 4.26
N ASP A 31 11.36 7.40 5.23
CA ASP A 31 12.35 8.47 5.35
C ASP A 31 12.29 9.54 4.23
N ARG A 32 11.12 9.77 3.64
CA ARG A 32 10.94 10.71 2.52
C ARG A 32 10.43 12.08 2.96
N SER A 33 10.72 13.13 2.20
CA SER A 33 10.06 14.43 2.35
C SER A 33 8.59 14.33 1.90
N TYR A 34 7.74 15.28 2.30
CA TYR A 34 6.32 15.25 1.94
C TYR A 34 6.11 15.18 0.42
N ASP A 35 6.79 16.04 -0.34
CA ASP A 35 6.61 16.13 -1.79
C ASP A 35 6.98 14.81 -2.49
N ILE A 36 8.11 14.21 -2.09
CA ILE A 36 8.56 12.91 -2.62
C ILE A 36 7.60 11.79 -2.20
N ALA A 37 7.13 11.80 -0.95
CA ALA A 37 6.21 10.79 -0.47
C ALA A 37 4.84 10.87 -1.19
N MET A 38 4.35 12.07 -1.46
CA MET A 38 3.15 12.30 -2.27
C MET A 38 3.35 11.88 -3.72
N GLU A 39 4.52 12.13 -4.30
CA GLU A 39 4.86 11.62 -5.63
C GLU A 39 4.76 10.09 -5.65
N ILE A 40 5.38 9.41 -4.69
CA ILE A 40 5.30 7.94 -4.53
C ILE A 40 3.85 7.46 -4.40
N VAL A 41 3.05 8.08 -3.53
CA VAL A 41 1.63 7.73 -3.37
C VAL A 41 0.87 7.84 -4.70
N ASN A 42 1.13 8.88 -5.49
CA ASN A 42 0.52 9.06 -6.81
C ASN A 42 1.04 8.05 -7.85
N GLY A 43 2.30 7.64 -7.76
CA GLY A 43 2.84 6.55 -8.58
C GLY A 43 2.17 5.22 -8.29
N VAL A 44 2.00 4.92 -7.00
CA VAL A 44 1.30 3.73 -6.53
C VAL A 44 -0.15 3.74 -7.01
N ASP A 45 -0.87 4.86 -6.90
CA ASP A 45 -2.23 5.01 -7.44
C ASP A 45 -2.30 4.65 -8.93
N ARG A 46 -1.41 5.24 -9.74
CA ARG A 46 -1.38 5.00 -11.19
C ARG A 46 -1.09 3.55 -11.51
N ILE A 47 -0.16 2.93 -10.79
CA ILE A 47 0.26 1.56 -11.09
C ILE A 47 -0.78 0.55 -10.65
N ILE A 48 -1.42 0.76 -9.49
CA ILE A 48 -2.55 -0.05 -9.05
C ILE A 48 -3.66 -0.02 -10.12
N LYS A 49 -4.05 1.18 -10.58
CA LYS A 49 -5.10 1.32 -11.62
C LYS A 49 -4.68 0.78 -12.99
N ALA A 50 -3.38 0.70 -13.28
CA ALA A 50 -2.88 0.15 -14.54
C ALA A 50 -2.84 -1.38 -14.56
N HIS A 51 -2.57 -2.02 -13.42
CA HIS A 51 -2.36 -3.48 -13.32
C HIS A 51 -3.56 -4.26 -12.76
N PHE A 52 -4.47 -3.57 -12.10
CA PHE A 52 -5.64 -4.16 -11.44
C PHE A 52 -6.91 -3.39 -11.82
N ASN A 53 -8.05 -4.09 -11.85
CA ASN A 53 -9.33 -3.40 -11.85
C ASN A 53 -9.57 -2.89 -10.42
N ALA A 54 -9.40 -1.58 -10.21
CA ALA A 54 -9.29 -0.99 -8.88
C ALA A 54 -10.30 0.14 -8.67
N ASP A 55 -11.08 0.03 -7.59
CA ASP A 55 -11.88 1.13 -7.04
C ASP A 55 -11.13 1.76 -5.86
N VAL A 56 -11.05 3.09 -5.84
CA VAL A 56 -10.33 3.84 -4.79
C VAL A 56 -11.29 4.64 -3.91
N GLU A 57 -11.05 4.59 -2.61
CA GLU A 57 -11.76 5.35 -1.58
C GLU A 57 -10.73 6.11 -0.73
N GLU A 58 -10.93 7.41 -0.55
CA GLU A 58 -10.14 8.21 0.40
C GLU A 58 -10.81 8.17 1.77
N LEU A 59 -10.05 7.76 2.78
CA LEU A 59 -10.54 7.55 4.15
C LEU A 59 -9.84 8.50 5.12
N GLU A 60 -10.48 8.74 6.26
CA GLU A 60 -9.82 9.37 7.39
C GLU A 60 -8.81 8.39 8.01
N GLY A 61 -7.56 8.83 8.09
CA GLY A 61 -6.47 8.05 8.69
C GLY A 61 -6.44 8.14 10.21
N GLU A 62 -5.53 7.40 10.84
CA GLU A 62 -5.26 7.56 12.27
C GLU A 62 -4.48 8.86 12.56
N ASP A 63 -4.30 9.22 13.84
CA ASP A 63 -3.57 10.44 14.25
C ASP A 63 -2.19 10.60 13.59
N CYS A 64 -1.52 9.52 13.22
CA CYS A 64 -0.22 9.56 12.54
C CYS A 64 -0.32 9.63 11.02
N ASP A 65 -1.48 9.36 10.45
CA ASP A 65 -1.71 9.26 9.01
C ASP A 65 -2.18 10.62 8.48
N VAL A 66 -1.46 11.15 7.50
CA VAL A 66 -1.80 12.40 6.80
C VAL A 66 -2.70 12.11 5.61
N LEU A 67 -2.64 10.91 5.05
CA LEU A 67 -3.49 10.45 3.97
C LEU A 67 -3.70 8.95 4.10
N TYR A 68 -4.91 8.50 3.77
CA TYR A 68 -5.25 7.09 3.70
C TYR A 68 -6.14 6.85 2.48
N ARG A 69 -5.63 6.01 1.57
CA ARG A 69 -6.35 5.50 0.40
C ARG A 69 -6.55 4.00 0.52
N LYS A 70 -7.78 3.56 0.34
CA LYS A 70 -8.13 2.15 0.26
C LYS A 70 -8.46 1.81 -1.19
N TYR A 71 -7.81 0.80 -1.72
CA TYR A 71 -8.05 0.28 -3.07
C TYR A 71 -8.70 -1.09 -2.95
N THR A 72 -9.88 -1.27 -3.55
CA THR A 72 -10.46 -2.60 -3.73
C THR A 72 -10.03 -3.10 -5.09
N LEU A 73 -9.29 -4.21 -5.12
CA LEU A 73 -8.66 -4.74 -6.33
C LEU A 73 -9.36 -6.01 -6.81
N GLU A 74 -9.50 -6.14 -8.13
CA GLU A 74 -9.90 -7.37 -8.80
C GLU A 74 -8.94 -7.68 -9.95
N LYS A 75 -8.43 -8.93 -9.98
CA LYS A 75 -7.58 -9.45 -11.06
C LYS A 75 -7.83 -10.94 -11.24
N GLU A 76 -8.15 -11.36 -12.46
CA GLU A 76 -8.37 -12.77 -12.82
C GLU A 76 -9.36 -13.51 -11.91
N GLY A 77 -10.41 -12.82 -11.43
CA GLY A 77 -11.43 -13.36 -10.54
C GLY A 77 -11.02 -13.42 -9.06
N LYS A 78 -9.80 -12.99 -8.71
CA LYS A 78 -9.35 -12.81 -7.33
C LYS A 78 -9.63 -11.39 -6.86
N LYS A 79 -10.05 -11.26 -5.60
CA LYS A 79 -10.36 -9.98 -4.96
C LYS A 79 -9.49 -9.77 -3.74
N GLY A 80 -9.06 -8.54 -3.53
CA GLY A 80 -8.40 -8.12 -2.31
C GLY A 80 -8.48 -6.63 -2.11
N ILE A 81 -7.85 -6.15 -1.06
CA ILE A 81 -7.79 -4.75 -0.71
C ILE A 81 -6.33 -4.36 -0.56
N VAL A 82 -5.99 -3.13 -0.95
CA VAL A 82 -4.68 -2.54 -0.65
C VAL A 82 -4.92 -1.23 0.08
N HIS A 83 -4.32 -1.11 1.26
CA HIS A 83 -4.33 0.10 2.05
C HIS A 83 -3.03 0.85 1.81
N VAL A 84 -3.12 2.09 1.34
CA VAL A 84 -1.97 2.98 1.16
C VAL A 84 -2.12 4.14 2.12
N LYS A 85 -1.19 4.24 3.07
CA LYS A 85 -1.16 5.27 4.11
C LYS A 85 0.11 6.11 3.97
N LEU A 86 -0.03 7.42 4.15
CA LEU A 86 1.09 8.34 4.27
C LEU A 86 1.20 8.75 5.74
N ARG A 87 2.19 8.23 6.45
CA ARG A 87 2.37 8.44 7.89
C ARG A 87 3.45 9.48 8.16
N ARG A 88 3.19 10.45 9.04
CA ARG A 88 4.23 11.40 9.49
C ARG A 88 5.17 10.74 10.49
N ILE A 89 6.48 10.92 10.30
CA ILE A 89 7.49 10.45 11.24
C ILE A 89 7.76 11.55 12.26
N THR A 90 7.41 11.28 13.52
CA THR A 90 7.61 12.18 14.67
C THR A 90 7.97 11.35 15.91
N GLU A 91 8.28 11.99 17.03
CA GLU A 91 8.53 11.27 18.29
C GLU A 91 7.32 10.43 18.75
N ASN A 92 6.10 10.88 18.47
CA ASN A 92 4.86 10.17 18.79
C ASN A 92 4.46 9.15 17.70
N CYS A 93 5.03 9.27 16.51
CA CYS A 93 4.77 8.41 15.36
C CYS A 93 6.12 7.92 14.81
N PRO A 94 6.77 6.95 15.48
CA PRO A 94 8.07 6.44 15.04
C PRO A 94 7.93 5.72 13.69
N PRO A 95 9.04 5.53 12.96
CA PRO A 95 9.03 4.81 11.69
C PRO A 95 8.39 3.42 11.82
N VAL A 96 7.68 3.00 10.77
CA VAL A 96 7.02 1.68 10.74
C VAL A 96 7.99 0.61 10.26
N ASP A 97 8.02 -0.54 10.93
CA ASP A 97 8.72 -1.72 10.44
C ASP A 97 7.87 -2.47 9.41
N GLY A 98 8.51 -2.91 8.34
CA GLY A 98 7.88 -3.68 7.28
C GLY A 98 8.88 -4.09 6.21
N ASN A 99 8.39 -4.79 5.20
CA ASN A 99 9.18 -5.15 4.04
C ASN A 99 9.62 -3.86 3.34
N ARG A 100 10.94 -3.66 3.24
CA ARG A 100 11.48 -2.48 2.57
C ARG A 100 11.48 -2.70 1.09
N CYS A 101 10.73 -1.88 0.37
CA CYS A 101 10.97 -1.71 -1.05
C CYS A 101 11.98 -0.58 -1.27
N SER A 102 13.07 -0.89 -1.97
CA SER A 102 14.04 0.11 -2.38
C SER A 102 13.52 0.82 -3.62
N VAL A 103 13.02 2.04 -3.44
CA VAL A 103 12.68 2.95 -4.55
C VAL A 103 13.86 3.88 -4.81
N LEU A 104 14.62 3.58 -5.86
CA LEU A 104 15.76 4.28 -6.45
C LEU A 104 15.33 5.09 -7.70
N GLU A 105 14.66 4.48 -8.68
CA GLU A 105 14.10 5.04 -9.92
C GLU A 105 12.61 4.66 -10.05
N PHE A 106 11.75 5.67 -10.16
CA PHE A 106 10.29 5.53 -10.02
C PHE A 106 9.64 4.50 -10.96
N GLU A 107 10.09 4.42 -12.22
CA GLU A 107 9.51 3.52 -13.22
C GLU A 107 10.00 2.08 -13.08
N ARG A 108 11.16 1.84 -12.47
CA ARG A 108 11.72 0.48 -12.27
C ARG A 108 11.36 -0.11 -10.91
N ASP A 109 11.19 0.73 -9.90
CA ASP A 109 11.12 0.25 -8.52
C ASP A 109 9.71 0.12 -7.96
N ILE A 110 8.67 0.43 -8.75
CA ILE A 110 7.30 0.12 -8.37
C ILE A 110 6.92 -1.33 -8.73
N GLU A 111 7.75 -2.05 -9.50
CA GLU A 111 7.57 -3.49 -9.73
C GLU A 111 7.53 -4.29 -8.43
N CYS A 112 8.30 -3.87 -7.40
CA CYS A 112 8.25 -4.52 -6.09
C CYS A 112 6.84 -4.49 -5.48
N ILE A 113 6.09 -3.39 -5.70
CA ILE A 113 4.79 -3.13 -5.10
C ILE A 113 3.77 -3.99 -5.81
N VAL A 114 3.80 -4.00 -7.14
CA VAL A 114 2.94 -4.86 -7.96
C VAL A 114 3.16 -6.31 -7.58
N LYS A 115 4.42 -6.76 -7.55
CA LYS A 115 4.76 -8.14 -7.22
C LYS A 115 4.27 -8.54 -5.82
N ALA A 116 4.46 -7.70 -4.82
CA ALA A 116 4.00 -8.01 -3.46
C ALA A 116 2.46 -8.03 -3.35
N ILE A 117 1.76 -7.15 -4.08
CA ILE A 117 0.29 -7.18 -4.17
C ILE A 117 -0.16 -8.47 -4.86
N GLU A 118 0.46 -8.85 -5.98
CA GLU A 118 0.13 -10.08 -6.71
C GLU A 118 0.41 -11.33 -5.88
N GLU A 119 1.55 -11.40 -5.19
CA GLU A 119 1.89 -12.50 -4.28
C GLU A 119 0.88 -12.60 -3.13
N CYS A 120 0.37 -11.47 -2.63
CA CYS A 120 -0.66 -11.45 -1.60
C CYS A 120 -2.04 -11.91 -2.11
N LEU A 121 -2.38 -11.53 -3.34
CA LEU A 121 -3.64 -11.90 -3.98
C LEU A 121 -3.65 -13.34 -4.52
N ALA A 122 -2.49 -13.97 -4.69
CA ALA A 122 -2.32 -15.29 -5.30
C ALA A 122 -2.93 -16.42 -4.47
#